data_AF-A0A7J9YXX2-F1
#
_entry.id   AF-A0A7J9YXX2-F1
#
_cell.length_a   1.000
_cell.length_b   1.000
_cell.length_c   1.000
_cell.angle_alpha   90.00
_cell.angle_beta   90.00
_cell.angle_gamma   90.00
#
_symmetry.space_group_name_H-M   'P 1'
#
loop_
_entity.id
_entity.type
_entity.pdbx_description
1 polymer ?
#
loop_
_entity_poly.entity_id
_entity_poly.type
_entity_poly.pdbx_seq_one_letter_code
_entity_poly.pdbx_strand_id
1 'polypeptide(L)'
;MRVLDVASGRAGDKGSTLDLTIAAADAEAYARLAGWLSAERVSEALGLDDSRRYELPGLRALKFVCEGALGQGPYGSLRAGMHWQKAAVWAVLAMEVNDGGG
;
A
#
# COMPACT_ATOMS: atom_id res chain seq x y z
N MET A 1 -11.33 -11.05 -5.32
CA MET A 1 -11.92 -9.81 -4.77
C MET A 1 -10.78 -8.82 -4.72
N ARG A 2 -10.91 -7.63 -5.27
CA ARG A 2 -9.81 -6.67 -5.25
C ARG A 2 -9.81 -5.89 -3.95
N VAL A 3 -8.64 -5.41 -3.56
CA VAL A 3 -8.53 -4.47 -2.42
C VAL A 3 -9.43 -3.26 -2.63
N LEU A 4 -9.53 -2.72 -3.86
CA LEU A 4 -10.40 -1.59 -4.19
C LEU A 4 -11.90 -1.84 -4.01
N ASP A 5 -12.33 -3.10 -4.02
CA ASP A 5 -13.74 -3.44 -3.86
C ASP A 5 -14.20 -3.26 -2.39
N VAL A 6 -13.25 -3.26 -1.44
CA VAL A 6 -13.52 -3.22 0.02
C VAL A 6 -12.69 -2.19 0.79
N ALA A 7 -11.89 -1.36 0.11
CA ALA A 7 -11.06 -0.34 0.72
C ALA A 7 -10.83 0.87 -0.18
N SER A 8 -10.48 1.98 0.44
CA SER A 8 -9.97 3.18 -0.21
C SER A 8 -8.49 3.36 0.09
N GLY A 9 -7.73 3.90 -0.86
CA GLY A 9 -6.29 4.08 -0.71
C GLY A 9 -5.88 5.55 -0.82
N ARG A 10 -4.90 5.95 -0.02
CA ARG A 10 -4.21 7.24 -0.15
C ARG A 10 -2.71 7.03 -0.23
N ALA A 11 -2.06 7.84 -1.04
CA ALA A 11 -0.60 7.94 -1.10
C ALA A 11 -0.15 9.33 -0.66
N GLY A 12 1.00 9.38 -0.01
CA GLY A 12 1.74 10.60 0.29
C GLY A 12 3.24 10.36 0.16
N ASP A 13 3.99 11.45 0.17
CA ASP A 13 5.45 11.42 0.16
C ASP A 13 6.00 12.26 1.31
N LYS A 14 7.12 11.81 1.87
CA LYS A 14 7.92 12.57 2.82
C LYS A 14 9.39 12.44 2.46
N GLY A 15 9.90 13.38 1.67
CA GLY A 15 11.25 13.32 1.13
C GLY A 15 11.40 12.12 0.17
N SER A 16 12.28 11.19 0.51
CA SER A 16 12.51 9.95 -0.27
C SER A 16 11.52 8.83 0.06
N THR A 17 10.65 9.03 1.06
CA THR A 17 9.77 7.99 1.60
C THR A 17 8.40 8.04 0.95
N LEU A 18 7.92 6.89 0.49
CA LEU A 18 6.54 6.67 0.06
C LEU A 18 5.70 6.20 1.25
N ASP A 19 4.55 6.85 1.45
CA ASP A 19 3.57 6.51 2.48
C ASP A 19 2.27 6.09 1.80
N LEU A 20 1.80 4.87 2.08
CA LEU A 20 0.53 4.34 1.58
C LEU A 20 -0.37 4.02 2.75
N THR A 21 -1.63 4.44 2.69
CA THR A 21 -2.66 4.07 3.66
C THR A 21 -3.84 3.45 2.95
N ILE A 22 -4.20 2.22 3.32
CA ILE A 22 -5.34 1.48 2.82
C ILE A 22 -6.39 1.40 3.95
N ALA A 23 -7.52 2.07 3.78
CA ALA A 23 -8.59 2.13 4.76
C ALA A 23 -9.78 1.28 4.31
N ALA A 24 -10.11 0.25 5.08
CA ALA A 24 -11.19 -0.69 4.79
C ALA A 24 -12.56 -0.05 5.02
N ALA A 25 -13.55 -0.47 4.22
CA ALA A 25 -14.93 0.02 4.29
C ALA A 25 -15.58 -0.31 5.66
N ASP A 26 -15.34 -1.52 6.17
CA ASP A 26 -15.90 -2.02 7.42
C ASP A 26 -14.89 -2.92 8.18
N ALA A 27 -15.35 -3.47 9.32
CA ALA A 27 -14.52 -4.28 10.20
C ALA A 27 -14.18 -5.66 9.63
N GLU A 28 -15.06 -6.25 8.81
CA GLU A 28 -14.83 -7.55 8.19
C GLU A 28 -13.77 -7.42 7.09
N ALA A 29 -13.92 -6.39 6.23
CA ALA A 29 -12.92 -6.02 5.24
C ALA A 29 -11.57 -5.73 5.90
N TYR A 30 -11.55 -5.02 7.03
CA TYR A 30 -10.31 -4.77 7.76
C TYR A 30 -9.65 -6.07 8.21
N ALA A 31 -10.39 -6.99 8.84
CA ALA A 31 -9.85 -8.26 9.32
C ALA A 31 -9.26 -9.10 8.17
N ARG A 32 -9.98 -9.19 7.04
CA ARG A 32 -9.51 -9.88 5.83
C ARG A 32 -8.23 -9.25 5.28
N LEU A 33 -8.22 -7.93 5.11
CA LEU A 33 -7.05 -7.20 4.60
C LEU A 33 -5.87 -7.27 5.57
N ALA A 34 -6.08 -7.19 6.88
CA ALA A 34 -5.02 -7.29 7.88
C ALA A 34 -4.36 -8.68 7.86
N GLY A 35 -5.13 -9.75 7.60
CA GLY A 35 -4.61 -11.10 7.45
C GLY A 35 -3.88 -11.34 6.11
N TRP A 36 -4.28 -10.66 5.04
CA TRP A 36 -3.77 -10.94 3.69
C TRP A 36 -2.73 -9.92 3.19
N LEU A 37 -2.97 -8.61 3.36
CA LEU A 37 -2.16 -7.53 2.81
C LEU A 37 -0.92 -7.28 3.69
N SER A 38 0.13 -8.06 3.46
CA SER A 38 1.39 -8.00 4.19
C SER A 38 2.37 -6.97 3.58
N ALA A 39 3.41 -6.63 4.33
CA ALA A 39 4.50 -5.76 3.87
C ALA A 39 5.20 -6.33 2.63
N GLU A 40 5.42 -7.63 2.61
CA GLU A 40 6.11 -8.35 1.54
C GLU A 40 5.32 -8.27 0.24
N ARG A 41 4.01 -8.54 0.29
CA ARG A 41 3.13 -8.44 -0.89
C ARG A 41 3.06 -7.03 -1.46
N VAL A 42 3.03 -6.01 -0.60
CA VAL A 42 3.06 -4.61 -1.03
C VAL A 42 4.40 -4.25 -1.66
N SER A 43 5.51 -4.69 -1.06
CA SER A 43 6.85 -4.43 -1.59
C SER A 43 7.05 -5.09 -2.95
N GLU A 44 6.64 -6.36 -3.09
CA GLU A 44 6.67 -7.10 -4.34
C GLU A 44 5.81 -6.42 -5.43
N ALA A 45 4.57 -6.07 -5.11
CA ALA A 45 3.66 -5.39 -6.04
C ALA A 45 4.20 -4.05 -6.55
N LEU A 46 5.02 -3.37 -5.76
CA LEU A 46 5.64 -2.09 -6.10
C LEU A 46 7.06 -2.23 -6.68
N GLY A 47 7.64 -3.43 -6.66
CA GLY A 47 9.03 -3.70 -7.02
C GLY A 47 10.03 -3.00 -6.08
N LEU A 48 9.73 -2.95 -4.79
CA LEU A 48 10.56 -2.37 -3.74
C LEU A 48 11.22 -3.47 -2.91
N ASP A 49 12.39 -3.19 -2.33
CA ASP A 49 13.12 -4.17 -1.53
C ASP A 49 12.39 -4.51 -0.22
N ASP A 50 11.84 -3.49 0.45
CA ASP A 50 11.09 -3.65 1.70
C ASP A 50 10.11 -2.49 1.95
N SER A 51 9.12 -2.74 2.79
CA SER A 51 8.21 -1.74 3.34
C SER A 51 7.82 -2.09 4.77
N ARG A 52 7.62 -1.09 5.62
CA ARG A 52 7.16 -1.31 7.00
C ARG A 52 5.64 -1.16 7.07
N ARG A 53 4.96 -2.21 7.55
CA ARG A 53 3.51 -2.22 7.78
C ARG A 53 3.16 -1.80 9.21
N TYR A 54 2.17 -0.94 9.35
CA TYR A 54 1.56 -0.53 10.61
C TYR A 54 0.05 -0.76 10.55
N GLU A 55 -0.47 -1.42 11.58
CA GLU A 55 -1.91 -1.64 11.74
C GLU A 55 -2.54 -0.48 12.53
N LEU A 56 -3.64 0.04 12.02
CA LEU A 56 -4.40 1.14 12.62
C LEU A 56 -5.85 0.68 12.83
N PRO A 57 -6.11 -0.24 13.79
CA PRO A 57 -7.42 -0.87 13.94
C PRO A 57 -8.54 0.13 14.26
N GLY A 58 -8.26 1.19 15.01
CA GLY A 58 -9.21 2.26 15.29
C GLY A 58 -9.65 3.06 14.05
N LEU A 59 -8.86 3.02 12.98
CA LEU A 59 -9.17 3.63 11.69
C LEU A 59 -9.53 2.59 10.62
N ARG A 60 -9.54 1.29 10.98
CA ARG A 60 -9.68 0.17 10.03
C ARG A 60 -8.71 0.29 8.85
N ALA A 61 -7.47 0.67 9.14
CA ALA A 61 -6.49 0.98 8.11
C ALA A 61 -5.17 0.24 8.28
N LEU A 62 -4.51 -0.02 7.15
CA LEU A 62 -3.15 -0.53 7.06
C LEU A 62 -2.27 0.53 6.42
N LYS A 63 -1.17 0.87 7.08
CA LYS A 63 -0.21 1.85 6.58
C LYS A 63 1.09 1.18 6.21
N PHE A 64 1.64 1.54 5.05
CA PHE A 64 2.91 1.04 4.53
C PHE A 64 3.86 2.22 4.33
N VAL A 65 5.03 2.13 4.93
CA VAL A 65 6.09 3.13 4.80
C VAL A 65 7.25 2.49 4.05
N CYS A 66 7.53 2.99 2.85
CA CYS A 66 8.59 2.48 1.99
C CYS A 66 9.69 3.54 1.90
N GLU A 67 10.75 3.36 2.70
CA GLU A 67 11.88 4.28 2.73
C GLU A 67 12.71 4.16 1.44
N GLY A 68 13.23 5.29 0.94
CA GLY A 68 14.05 5.30 -0.28
C GLY A 68 13.30 5.01 -1.58
N ALA A 69 12.00 4.68 -1.52
CA ALA A 69 11.17 4.34 -2.68
C ALA A 69 11.06 5.47 -3.72
N LEU A 70 11.35 6.73 -3.34
CA LEU A 70 11.32 7.90 -4.21
C LEU A 70 12.71 8.43 -4.60
N GLY A 71 13.81 7.77 -4.24
CA GLY A 71 15.16 8.29 -4.54
C GLY A 71 15.47 9.61 -3.83
N GLN A 72 16.05 10.62 -4.51
CA GLN A 72 16.44 11.91 -3.89
C GLN A 72 15.29 12.90 -3.62
N GLY A 73 14.04 12.41 -3.54
CA GLY A 73 12.82 13.20 -3.38
C GLY A 73 11.79 12.87 -4.46
N PRO A 74 10.58 13.47 -4.46
CA PRO A 74 9.54 13.16 -5.45
C PRO A 74 9.97 13.43 -6.91
N TYR A 75 11.07 14.16 -7.12
CA TYR A 75 11.70 14.43 -8.42
C TYR A 75 12.91 13.51 -8.75
N GLY A 76 13.32 12.65 -7.81
CA GLY A 76 14.53 11.82 -7.89
C GLY A 76 14.26 10.33 -8.08
N SER A 77 13.02 9.92 -8.32
CA SER A 77 12.71 8.52 -8.58
C SER A 77 13.13 8.13 -10.01
N LEU A 78 13.92 7.06 -10.15
CA LEU A 78 14.19 6.40 -11.44
C LEU A 78 12.93 5.77 -12.08
N ARG A 79 11.80 5.78 -11.35
CA ARG A 79 10.47 5.36 -11.82
C ARG A 79 9.80 6.54 -12.53
N ALA A 80 9.34 6.30 -13.76
CA ALA A 80 8.79 7.33 -14.63
C ALA A 80 7.50 7.95 -14.05
N GLY A 81 7.54 9.25 -13.77
CA GLY A 81 6.34 10.09 -13.62
C GLY A 81 6.32 10.95 -12.37
N MET A 82 5.94 12.23 -12.56
CA MET A 82 5.72 13.28 -11.56
C MET A 82 4.76 12.88 -10.39
N HIS A 83 4.11 11.71 -10.48
CA HIS A 83 3.09 11.22 -9.54
C HIS A 83 3.17 9.71 -9.28
N TRP A 84 4.37 9.11 -9.30
CA TRP A 84 4.57 7.68 -9.02
C TRP A 84 3.85 7.20 -7.74
N GLN A 85 3.79 8.01 -6.69
CA GLN A 85 3.04 7.71 -5.46
C GLN A 85 1.55 7.44 -5.70
N LYS A 86 0.91 8.14 -6.66
CA LYS A 86 -0.48 7.88 -7.03
C LYS A 86 -0.63 6.57 -7.77
N ALA A 87 0.33 6.23 -8.63
CA ALA A 87 0.34 4.93 -9.31
C ALA A 87 0.57 3.80 -8.30
N ALA A 88 1.42 3.99 -7.30
CA ALA A 88 1.72 3.00 -6.28
C ALA A 88 0.49 2.62 -5.45
N VAL A 89 -0.33 3.59 -4.99
CA VAL A 89 -1.57 3.24 -4.29
C VAL A 89 -2.56 2.49 -5.17
N TRP A 90 -2.66 2.85 -6.46
CA TRP A 90 -3.50 2.11 -7.41
C TRP A 90 -3.01 0.69 -7.65
N ALA A 91 -1.70 0.46 -7.70
CA ALA A 91 -1.12 -0.88 -7.82
C ALA A 91 -1.53 -1.75 -6.63
N VAL A 92 -1.50 -1.22 -5.41
CA VAL A 92 -1.96 -1.94 -4.21
C VAL A 92 -3.48 -2.15 -4.22
N LEU A 93 -4.26 -1.13 -4.59
CA LEU A 93 -5.72 -1.23 -4.70
C LEU A 93 -6.18 -2.25 -5.75
N ALA A 94 -5.41 -2.44 -6.82
CA ALA A 94 -5.69 -3.39 -7.89
C ALA A 94 -5.35 -4.85 -7.54
N MET A 95 -4.68 -5.10 -6.40
CA MET A 95 -4.32 -6.46 -5.98
C MET A 95 -5.57 -7.33 -5.75
N GLU A 96 -5.52 -8.56 -6.24
CA GLU A 96 -6.54 -9.58 -5.97
C GLU A 96 -6.28 -10.25 -4.63
N VAL A 97 -7.20 -10.07 -3.70
CA VAL A 97 -7.29 -10.84 -2.46
C VAL A 97 -7.78 -12.24 -2.84
N ASN A 98 -6.84 -13.18 -2.91
CA ASN A 98 -7.16 -14.59 -2.96
C ASN A 98 -7.48 -15.05 -1.53
N ASP A 99 -8.76 -15.35 -1.29
CA ASP A 99 -9.21 -16.09 -0.12
C ASP A 99 -8.63 -17.52 -0.25
N GLY A 100 -7.38 -17.69 0.14
CA GLY A 100 -6.74 -18.99 0.25
C GLY A 100 -7.44 -19.78 1.35
N GLY A 101 -8.53 -20.46 1.00
CA GLY A 101 -9.02 -21.60 1.74
C GLY A 101 -7.95 -22.69 1.72
N GLY A 102 -7.24 -22.81 2.83
CA GLY A 102 -6.59 -24.04 3.27
C GLY A 102 -7.47 -24.70 4.32
#